data_AF-A0A7Y3GN16-F1
#
_entry.id   AF-A0A7Y3GN16-F1
#
_cell.length_a   1.000
_cell.length_b   1.000
_cell.length_c   1.000
_cell.angle_alpha   90.00
_cell.angle_beta   90.00
_cell.angle_gamma   90.00
#
_symmetry.space_group_name_H-M   'P 1'
#
loop_
_entity.id
_entity.type
_entity.pdbx_description
1 polymer ?
#
loop_
_entity_poly.entity_id
_entity_poly.type
_entity_poly.pdbx_seq_one_letter_code
_entity_poly.pdbx_strand_id
1 'polypeptide(L)'
;MYLFLLIILAVVFIVVATVRFKLHPFLSLFLAAIGVGLASGLGLNETLKTLTDGFGDTLSSIGFIIVFGTIIGILLERTNSTKTIVDYMLKWFGSKRSPLAINLTGFIVSIPVFCDSAFVILSSLNKSLSRKTGLPVTVFAVSLATGLYAAHVFVPPTPGPLAAAALLNADLGSVLMFGLLVAIPVSLVGYLWSLYRRPVEDAQIIQFDAEEEPISFQNKSSFVFLPILIPIILIALKSIANYPGFPFGEGGFYKLIDFIGHPIIALFAGVIMAYGLTLKLPEKDNMKWTSDALKEAGIIILITGAGGAFGAILKALDLADLLNFSSDNGLVGILIAWTIAAILKTAQGSSTVAIVTASAFMAP
;
A
#
# COMPACT_ATOMS: atom_id res chain seq x y z
N MET A 1 -5.39 -29.20 -17.79
CA MET A 1 -6.79 -28.84 -17.48
C MET A 1 -7.16 -28.96 -16.00
N TYR A 2 -6.82 -30.06 -15.31
CA TYR A 2 -7.13 -30.27 -13.88
C TYR A 2 -6.53 -29.20 -12.95
N LEU A 3 -5.25 -28.85 -13.11
CA LEU A 3 -4.59 -27.83 -12.26
C LEU A 3 -5.20 -26.42 -12.43
N PHE A 4 -5.61 -26.04 -13.64
CA PHE A 4 -6.28 -24.75 -13.89
C PHE A 4 -7.65 -24.68 -13.20
N LEU A 5 -8.38 -25.80 -13.19
CA LEU A 5 -9.65 -25.90 -12.48
C LEU A 5 -9.44 -25.80 -10.96
N LEU A 6 -8.36 -26.39 -10.43
CA LEU A 6 -7.98 -26.23 -9.02
C LEU A 6 -7.67 -24.78 -8.65
N ILE A 7 -6.96 -24.05 -9.51
CA ILE A 7 -6.65 -22.62 -9.33
C ILE A 7 -7.93 -21.78 -9.27
N ILE A 8 -8.84 -21.97 -10.24
CA ILE A 8 -10.14 -21.28 -10.24
C ILE A 8 -10.93 -21.63 -8.97
N LEU A 9 -10.96 -22.91 -8.61
CA LEU A 9 -11.67 -23.38 -7.43
C LEU A 9 -11.06 -22.79 -6.14
N ALA A 10 -9.75 -22.59 -6.09
CA ALA A 10 -9.08 -21.92 -4.99
C ALA A 10 -9.47 -20.43 -4.89
N VAL A 11 -9.51 -19.69 -6.00
CA VAL A 11 -10.00 -18.29 -6.02
C VAL A 11 -11.45 -18.22 -5.55
N VAL A 12 -12.32 -19.07 -6.11
CA VAL A 12 -13.74 -19.14 -5.72
C VAL A 12 -13.86 -19.50 -4.25
N PHE A 13 -13.08 -20.47 -3.77
CA PHE A 13 -13.05 -20.84 -2.36
C PHE A 13 -12.65 -19.66 -1.48
N ILE A 14 -11.56 -18.94 -1.80
CA ILE A 14 -11.11 -17.77 -1.04
C ILE A 14 -12.21 -16.69 -0.99
N VAL A 15 -12.87 -16.42 -2.13
CA VAL A 15 -13.98 -15.45 -2.20
C VAL A 15 -15.17 -15.90 -1.37
N VAL A 16 -15.59 -17.17 -1.48
CA VAL A 16 -16.74 -17.69 -0.74
C VAL A 16 -16.44 -17.79 0.76
N ALA A 17 -15.24 -18.24 1.14
CA ALA A 17 -14.76 -18.29 2.52
C ALA A 17 -14.81 -16.91 3.18
N THR A 18 -14.31 -15.88 2.49
CA THR A 18 -14.29 -14.51 3.01
C THR A 18 -15.68 -13.85 3.00
N VAL A 19 -16.44 -13.96 1.91
CA VAL A 19 -17.73 -13.25 1.76
C VAL A 19 -18.88 -13.97 2.46
N ARG A 20 -19.05 -15.28 2.24
CA ARG A 20 -20.21 -16.05 2.71
C ARG A 20 -20.01 -16.60 4.12
N PHE A 21 -18.82 -17.09 4.41
CA PHE A 21 -18.47 -17.69 5.71
C PHE A 21 -17.79 -16.69 6.65
N LYS A 22 -17.47 -15.47 6.19
CA LYS A 22 -16.82 -14.41 6.98
C LYS A 22 -15.51 -14.87 7.63
N LEU A 23 -14.81 -15.80 6.99
CA LEU A 23 -13.48 -16.22 7.44
C LEU A 23 -12.48 -15.11 7.15
N HIS A 24 -11.55 -14.90 8.09
CA HIS A 24 -10.49 -13.91 7.91
C HIS A 24 -9.64 -14.27 6.66
N PRO A 25 -9.18 -13.29 5.85
CA PRO A 25 -8.38 -13.56 4.65
C PRO A 25 -7.16 -14.44 4.91
N PHE A 26 -6.47 -14.24 6.05
CA PHE A 26 -5.38 -15.11 6.50
C PHE A 26 -5.77 -16.60 6.52
N LEU A 27 -6.87 -16.94 7.19
CA LEU A 27 -7.35 -18.33 7.30
C LEU A 27 -7.80 -18.86 5.95
N SER A 28 -8.43 -18.02 5.14
CA SER A 28 -8.89 -18.40 3.80
C SER A 28 -7.73 -18.75 2.87
N LEU A 29 -6.66 -17.95 2.88
CA LEU A 29 -5.43 -18.22 2.12
C LEU A 29 -4.71 -19.46 2.62
N PHE A 30 -4.58 -19.62 3.94
CA PHE A 30 -3.95 -20.80 4.55
C PHE A 30 -4.68 -22.09 4.20
N LEU A 31 -6.02 -22.11 4.33
CA LEU A 31 -6.84 -23.27 3.96
C LEU A 31 -6.80 -23.55 2.46
N ALA A 32 -6.79 -22.51 1.63
CA ALA A 32 -6.63 -22.66 0.19
C ALA A 32 -5.27 -23.28 -0.16
N ALA A 33 -4.18 -22.86 0.50
CA ALA A 33 -2.84 -23.40 0.29
C ALA A 33 -2.76 -24.89 0.62
N ILE A 34 -3.29 -25.29 1.78
CA ILE A 34 -3.35 -26.70 2.17
C ILE A 34 -4.23 -27.48 1.18
N GLY A 35 -5.43 -26.97 0.88
CA GLY A 35 -6.38 -27.65 0.00
C GLY A 35 -5.82 -27.88 -1.40
N VAL A 36 -5.20 -26.86 -1.98
CA VAL A 36 -4.55 -26.95 -3.30
C VAL A 36 -3.36 -27.89 -3.26
N GLY A 37 -2.49 -27.80 -2.25
CA GLY A 37 -1.30 -28.66 -2.17
C GLY A 37 -1.63 -30.15 -2.02
N LEU A 38 -2.67 -30.47 -1.26
CA LEU A 38 -3.13 -31.86 -1.13
C LEU A 38 -3.86 -32.34 -2.38
N ALA A 39 -4.72 -31.50 -2.97
CA ALA A 39 -5.48 -31.86 -4.18
C ALA A 39 -4.62 -31.97 -5.45
N SER A 40 -3.44 -31.34 -5.46
CA SER A 40 -2.48 -31.44 -6.55
C SER A 40 -1.56 -32.65 -6.45
N GLY A 41 -1.52 -33.34 -5.30
CA GLY A 41 -0.73 -34.55 -5.12
C GLY A 41 0.69 -34.34 -4.58
N LEU A 42 1.04 -33.14 -4.06
CA LEU A 42 2.34 -32.89 -3.40
C LEU A 42 2.57 -33.79 -2.17
N GLY A 43 1.50 -34.31 -1.57
CA GLY A 43 1.58 -35.12 -0.36
C GLY A 43 1.69 -34.26 0.90
N LEU A 44 1.42 -34.88 2.06
CA LEU A 44 1.22 -34.17 3.34
C LEU A 44 2.47 -33.42 3.80
N ASN A 45 3.63 -34.10 3.82
CA ASN A 45 4.86 -33.52 4.36
C ASN A 45 5.41 -32.40 3.47
N GLU A 46 5.37 -32.60 2.16
CA GLU A 46 5.85 -31.59 1.20
C GLU A 46 4.92 -30.38 1.18
N THR A 47 3.60 -30.58 1.23
CA THR A 47 2.63 -29.47 1.37
C THR A 47 2.94 -28.62 2.60
N LEU A 48 3.15 -29.25 3.76
CA LEU A 48 3.49 -28.52 4.98
C LEU A 48 4.82 -27.79 4.87
N LYS A 49 5.86 -28.43 4.31
CA LYS A 49 7.17 -27.83 4.14
C LYS A 49 7.13 -26.63 3.19
N THR A 50 6.54 -26.79 2.01
CA THR A 50 6.40 -25.72 1.01
C THR A 50 5.59 -24.55 1.57
N LEU A 51 4.57 -24.85 2.36
CA LEU A 51 3.77 -23.84 3.05
C LEU A 51 4.62 -23.06 4.06
N THR A 52 5.40 -23.73 4.91
CA THR A 52 6.23 -23.07 5.93
C THR A 52 7.38 -22.27 5.31
N ASP A 53 8.02 -22.81 4.27
CA ASP A 53 9.13 -22.17 3.57
C ASP A 53 8.64 -20.90 2.86
N GLY A 54 7.53 -20.99 2.10
CA GLY A 54 6.92 -19.84 1.44
C GLY A 54 6.45 -18.75 2.40
N PHE A 55 5.91 -19.13 3.57
CA PHE A 55 5.58 -18.17 4.62
C PHE A 55 6.84 -17.48 5.17
N GLY A 56 7.88 -18.26 5.50
CA GLY A 56 9.14 -17.77 6.08
C GLY A 56 9.92 -16.85 5.16
N ASP A 57 10.08 -17.22 3.89
CA ASP A 57 10.79 -16.44 2.87
C ASP A 57 10.13 -15.08 2.61
N THR A 58 8.80 -15.07 2.63
CA THR A 58 8.04 -13.82 2.50
C THR A 58 8.27 -12.93 3.71
N LEU A 59 8.24 -13.49 4.93
CA LEU A 59 8.46 -12.70 6.15
C LEU A 59 9.89 -12.18 6.28
N SER A 60 10.89 -12.97 5.90
CA SER A 60 12.29 -12.57 5.96
C SER A 60 12.58 -11.37 5.04
N SER A 61 11.92 -11.32 3.88
CA SER A 61 12.14 -10.30 2.85
C SER A 61 11.54 -8.94 3.20
N ILE A 62 10.33 -8.91 3.78
CA ILE A 62 9.56 -7.65 3.94
C ILE A 62 8.99 -7.40 5.33
N GLY A 63 9.15 -8.31 6.30
CA GLY A 63 8.59 -8.16 7.65
C GLY A 63 9.01 -6.86 8.34
N PHE A 64 10.32 -6.54 8.32
CA PHE A 64 10.83 -5.27 8.88
C PHE A 64 10.28 -4.04 8.15
N ILE A 65 10.12 -4.14 6.83
CA ILE A 65 9.67 -3.03 5.98
C ILE A 65 8.23 -2.67 6.33
N ILE A 66 7.35 -3.67 6.52
CA ILE A 66 5.96 -3.47 6.95
C ILE A 66 5.91 -2.84 8.36
N VAL A 67 6.71 -3.35 9.30
CA VAL A 67 6.77 -2.81 10.67
C VAL A 67 7.17 -1.34 10.66
N PHE A 68 8.26 -0.99 9.98
CA PHE A 68 8.74 0.39 9.95
C PHE A 68 7.77 1.31 9.20
N GLY A 69 7.20 0.88 8.07
CA GLY A 69 6.18 1.64 7.36
C GLY A 69 4.97 1.96 8.25
N THR A 70 4.49 0.97 9.00
CA THR A 70 3.34 1.12 9.90
C THR A 70 3.65 2.04 11.08
N ILE A 71 4.86 1.97 11.65
CA ILE A 71 5.30 2.90 12.69
C ILE A 71 5.35 4.33 12.17
N ILE A 72 5.91 4.56 10.97
CA ILE A 72 5.92 5.90 10.36
C ILE A 72 4.49 6.41 10.18
N GLY A 73 3.59 5.57 9.65
CA GLY A 73 2.18 5.91 9.45
C GLY A 73 1.49 6.35 10.73
N ILE A 74 1.52 5.51 11.76
CA ILE A 74 0.89 5.80 13.06
C ILE A 74 1.49 7.04 13.72
N LEU A 75 2.82 7.21 13.70
CA LEU A 75 3.44 8.39 14.30
C LEU A 75 3.05 9.68 13.56
N LEU A 76 2.99 9.67 12.22
CA LEU A 76 2.51 10.82 11.44
C LEU A 76 1.04 11.14 11.72
N GLU A 77 0.22 10.11 11.92
CA GLU A 77 -1.18 10.25 12.29
C GLU A 77 -1.34 10.89 13.68
N ARG A 78 -0.69 10.32 14.71
CA ARG A 78 -0.79 10.76 16.10
C ARG A 78 -0.18 12.14 16.33
N THR A 79 0.81 12.53 15.53
CA THR A 79 1.43 13.86 15.59
C THR A 79 0.64 14.94 14.85
N ASN A 80 -0.52 14.61 14.26
CA ASN A 80 -1.27 15.48 13.35
C ASN A 80 -0.43 15.99 12.15
N SER A 81 0.67 15.30 11.81
CA SER A 81 1.55 15.70 10.69
C SER A 81 0.81 15.68 9.37
N THR A 82 -0.14 14.75 9.21
CA THR A 82 -1.08 14.68 8.09
C THR A 82 -1.83 16.00 7.88
N LYS A 83 -2.32 16.66 8.95
CA LYS A 83 -3.01 17.95 8.86
C LYS A 83 -2.05 19.07 8.46
N THR A 84 -0.83 19.08 9.00
CA THR A 84 0.21 20.04 8.61
C THR A 84 0.59 19.91 7.13
N ILE A 85 0.64 18.69 6.58
CA ILE A 85 0.92 18.47 5.15
C ILE A 85 -0.17 19.12 4.29
N VAL A 86 -1.44 18.99 4.67
CA VAL A 86 -2.56 19.66 3.98
C VAL A 86 -2.38 21.17 3.94
N ASP A 87 -1.98 21.78 5.06
CA ASP A 87 -1.76 23.23 5.12
C ASP A 87 -0.67 23.69 4.15
N TYR A 88 0.44 22.95 4.08
CA TYR A 88 1.50 23.25 3.13
C TYR A 88 1.02 23.12 1.69
N MET A 89 0.27 22.06 1.36
CA MET A 89 -0.31 21.88 0.03
C MET A 89 -1.27 23.02 -0.33
N LEU A 90 -2.15 23.42 0.59
CA LEU A 90 -3.09 24.52 0.36
C LEU A 90 -2.38 25.87 0.18
N LYS A 91 -1.29 26.11 0.90
CA LYS A 91 -0.46 27.32 0.73
C LYS A 91 0.25 27.34 -0.61
N TRP A 92 0.79 26.20 -1.07
CA TRP A 92 1.53 26.11 -2.32
C TRP A 92 0.62 26.19 -3.56
N PHE A 93 -0.49 25.45 -3.56
CA PHE A 93 -1.40 25.39 -4.72
C PHE A 93 -2.52 26.45 -4.68
N GLY A 94 -2.73 27.08 -3.53
CA GLY A 94 -3.72 28.12 -3.31
C GLY A 94 -5.15 27.60 -3.17
N SER A 95 -6.03 28.46 -2.62
CA SER A 95 -7.44 28.16 -2.38
C SER A 95 -8.23 27.86 -3.66
N LYS A 96 -7.82 28.40 -4.82
CA LYS A 96 -8.46 28.14 -6.12
C LYS A 96 -8.28 26.71 -6.63
N ARG A 97 -7.21 26.01 -6.20
CA ARG A 97 -6.92 24.61 -6.56
C ARG A 97 -7.00 23.69 -5.34
N SER A 98 -7.87 24.02 -4.39
CA SER A 98 -8.03 23.25 -3.16
C SER A 98 -8.34 21.76 -3.36
N PRO A 99 -9.08 21.29 -4.39
CA PRO A 99 -9.26 19.86 -4.58
C PRO A 99 -7.97 19.16 -5.06
N LEU A 100 -7.12 19.84 -5.83
CA LEU A 100 -5.80 19.32 -6.21
C LEU A 100 -4.87 19.22 -5.01
N ALA A 101 -4.86 20.25 -4.16
CA ALA A 101 -4.07 20.25 -2.92
C ALA A 101 -4.47 19.06 -2.03
N ILE A 102 -5.77 18.77 -1.93
CA ILE A 102 -6.26 17.62 -1.17
C ILE A 102 -5.90 16.29 -1.84
N ASN A 103 -6.01 16.17 -3.15
CA ASN A 103 -5.61 14.97 -3.90
C ASN A 103 -4.12 14.65 -3.68
N LEU A 104 -3.24 15.64 -3.83
CA LEU A 104 -1.79 15.48 -3.61
C LEU A 104 -1.45 15.23 -2.14
N THR A 105 -2.20 15.83 -1.21
CA THR A 105 -2.03 15.51 0.20
C THR A 105 -2.37 14.04 0.46
N GLY A 106 -3.52 13.58 -0.04
CA GLY A 106 -3.90 12.17 0.04
C GLY A 106 -2.83 11.26 -0.55
N PHE A 107 -2.30 11.60 -1.72
CA PHE A 107 -1.21 10.86 -2.34
C PHE A 107 0.01 10.73 -1.42
N ILE A 108 0.53 11.83 -0.88
CA ILE A 108 1.74 11.83 -0.03
C ILE A 108 1.47 11.09 1.29
N VAL A 109 0.34 11.37 1.93
CA VAL A 109 -0.02 10.82 3.24
C VAL A 109 -0.29 9.33 3.16
N SER A 110 -0.84 8.83 2.05
CA SER A 110 -1.18 7.42 1.93
C SER A 110 0.03 6.50 1.69
N ILE A 111 1.21 7.06 1.44
CA ILE A 111 2.44 6.27 1.29
C ILE A 111 2.80 5.58 2.63
N PRO A 112 2.82 6.29 3.78
CA PRO A 112 3.01 5.63 5.08
C PRO A 112 1.71 5.37 5.84
N VAL A 113 0.63 6.16 5.64
CA VAL A 113 -0.62 6.03 6.41
C VAL A 113 -1.63 5.17 5.64
N PHE A 114 -2.41 4.36 6.35
CA PHE A 114 -3.48 3.58 5.74
C PHE A 114 -4.54 4.48 5.10
N CYS A 115 -4.99 4.08 3.91
CA CYS A 115 -6.03 4.76 3.16
C CYS A 115 -7.26 5.07 4.00
N ASP A 116 -7.75 4.08 4.76
CA ASP A 116 -9.01 4.18 5.46
C ASP A 116 -8.91 5.20 6.61
N SER A 117 -7.87 5.09 7.45
CA SER A 117 -7.58 6.04 8.53
C SER A 117 -7.32 7.45 7.99
N ALA A 118 -6.49 7.58 6.95
CA ALA A 118 -6.18 8.86 6.33
C ALA A 118 -7.43 9.50 5.71
N PHE A 119 -8.30 8.74 5.06
CA PHE A 119 -9.55 9.23 4.50
C PHE A 119 -10.47 9.77 5.59
N VAL A 120 -10.66 9.03 6.70
CA VAL A 120 -11.50 9.46 7.82
C VAL A 120 -10.98 10.77 8.42
N ILE A 121 -9.67 10.85 8.67
CA ILE A 121 -9.04 12.05 9.24
C ILE A 121 -9.19 13.25 8.31
N LEU A 122 -8.85 13.09 7.04
CA LEU A 122 -8.88 14.16 6.05
C LEU A 122 -10.31 14.49 5.58
N SER A 123 -11.28 13.60 5.75
CA SER A 123 -12.69 13.87 5.45
C SER A 123 -13.27 14.99 6.31
N SER A 124 -12.77 15.18 7.53
CA SER A 124 -13.13 16.34 8.36
C SER A 124 -12.69 17.65 7.70
N LEU A 125 -11.50 17.68 7.10
CA LEU A 125 -10.96 18.83 6.38
C LEU A 125 -11.69 19.09 5.06
N ASN A 126 -12.13 18.04 4.35
CA ASN A 126 -12.93 18.19 3.13
C ASN A 126 -14.19 19.04 3.37
N LYS A 127 -14.86 18.84 4.52
CA LYS A 127 -16.03 19.62 4.91
C LYS A 127 -15.69 21.09 5.15
N SER A 128 -14.59 21.36 5.87
CA SER A 128 -14.11 22.73 6.13
C SER A 128 -13.73 23.46 4.83
N LEU A 129 -13.02 22.77 3.93
CA LEU A 129 -12.62 23.32 2.63
C LEU A 129 -13.81 23.56 1.70
N SER A 130 -14.81 22.67 1.71
CA SER A 130 -16.06 22.86 0.99
C SER A 130 -16.77 24.14 1.43
N ARG A 131 -16.94 24.36 2.73
CA ARG A 131 -17.54 25.60 3.26
C ARG A 131 -16.76 26.86 2.87
N LYS A 132 -15.42 26.81 2.92
CA LYS A 132 -14.57 27.97 2.60
C LYS A 132 -14.48 28.29 1.11
N THR A 133 -14.59 27.28 0.24
CA THR A 133 -14.38 27.46 -1.22
C THR A 133 -15.68 27.42 -2.03
N GLY A 134 -16.80 27.03 -1.42
CA GLY A 134 -18.09 26.89 -2.08
C GLY A 134 -18.19 25.68 -3.02
N LEU A 135 -17.17 24.82 -3.09
CA LEU A 135 -17.20 23.60 -3.89
C LEU A 135 -17.87 22.45 -3.12
N PRO A 136 -18.61 21.54 -3.78
CA PRO A 136 -19.27 20.41 -3.12
C PRO A 136 -18.29 19.49 -2.38
N VAL A 137 -18.70 18.96 -1.22
CA VAL A 137 -17.89 18.02 -0.42
C VAL A 137 -17.49 16.78 -1.23
N THR A 138 -18.35 16.33 -2.14
CA THR A 138 -18.12 15.20 -3.04
C THR A 138 -16.90 15.39 -3.93
N VAL A 139 -16.64 16.62 -4.42
CA VAL A 139 -15.45 16.92 -5.22
C VAL A 139 -14.18 16.67 -4.40
N PHE A 140 -14.16 17.14 -3.15
CA PHE A 140 -13.05 16.91 -2.24
C PHE A 140 -12.92 15.44 -1.84
N ALA A 141 -14.03 14.75 -1.58
CA ALA A 141 -14.03 13.34 -1.21
C ALA A 141 -13.47 12.46 -2.35
N VAL A 142 -13.90 12.68 -3.60
CA VAL A 142 -13.40 11.93 -4.76
C VAL A 142 -11.94 12.30 -5.06
N SER A 143 -11.59 13.59 -5.00
CA SER A 143 -10.19 14.04 -5.13
C SER A 143 -9.29 13.40 -4.08
N LEU A 144 -9.71 13.37 -2.83
CA LEU A 144 -8.97 12.76 -1.73
C LEU A 144 -8.82 11.25 -1.92
N ALA A 145 -9.94 10.55 -2.15
CA ALA A 145 -9.96 9.09 -2.29
C ALA A 145 -9.06 8.61 -3.42
N THR A 146 -9.10 9.28 -4.58
CA THR A 146 -8.28 8.91 -5.73
C THR A 146 -6.80 9.13 -5.49
N GLY A 147 -6.42 10.19 -4.77
CA GLY A 147 -5.03 10.42 -4.37
C GLY A 147 -4.52 9.39 -3.37
N LEU A 148 -5.32 9.12 -2.33
CA LEU A 148 -5.00 8.09 -1.32
C LEU A 148 -4.83 6.71 -1.98
N TYR A 149 -5.84 6.23 -2.71
CA TYR A 149 -5.81 4.89 -3.30
C TYR A 149 -4.71 4.73 -4.35
N ALA A 150 -4.41 5.76 -5.15
CA ALA A 150 -3.34 5.69 -6.14
C ALA A 150 -1.99 5.41 -5.46
N ALA A 151 -1.61 6.18 -4.45
CA ALA A 151 -0.36 5.93 -3.73
C ALA A 151 -0.39 4.60 -2.96
N HIS A 152 -1.51 4.27 -2.31
CA HIS A 152 -1.65 3.06 -1.51
C HIS A 152 -1.48 1.74 -2.27
N VAL A 153 -1.90 1.72 -3.53
CA VAL A 153 -1.93 0.50 -4.35
C VAL A 153 -0.70 0.37 -5.24
N PHE A 154 -0.02 1.48 -5.56
CA PHE A 154 1.09 1.47 -6.52
C PHE A 154 2.46 1.75 -5.89
N VAL A 155 2.54 2.43 -4.75
CA VAL A 155 3.80 3.02 -4.26
C VAL A 155 4.25 2.34 -2.95
N PRO A 156 5.36 1.58 -2.96
CA PRO A 156 6.02 1.15 -1.72
C PRO A 156 6.47 2.36 -0.87
N PRO A 157 6.53 2.26 0.48
CA PRO A 157 6.54 1.09 1.34
C PRO A 157 5.15 0.64 1.82
N THR A 158 4.08 0.96 1.09
CA THR A 158 2.76 0.47 1.45
C THR A 158 2.72 -1.06 1.40
N PRO A 159 2.02 -1.74 2.33
CA PRO A 159 2.18 -3.18 2.46
C PRO A 159 1.79 -4.01 1.24
N GLY A 160 0.76 -3.60 0.49
CA GLY A 160 0.32 -4.31 -0.71
C GLY A 160 1.40 -4.38 -1.79
N PRO A 161 1.91 -3.24 -2.28
CA PRO A 161 3.05 -3.19 -3.20
C PRO A 161 4.30 -3.91 -2.70
N LEU A 162 4.61 -3.83 -1.41
CA LEU A 162 5.73 -4.59 -0.82
C LEU A 162 5.53 -6.10 -0.92
N ALA A 163 4.33 -6.57 -0.60
CA ALA A 163 3.97 -7.97 -0.72
C ALA A 163 4.08 -8.47 -2.15
N ALA A 164 3.52 -7.72 -3.12
CA ALA A 164 3.63 -8.06 -4.53
C ALA A 164 5.08 -8.14 -5.00
N ALA A 165 5.90 -7.16 -4.63
CA ALA A 165 7.32 -7.14 -4.96
C ALA A 165 8.05 -8.38 -4.40
N ALA A 166 7.76 -8.77 -3.16
CA ALA A 166 8.35 -9.96 -2.55
C ALA A 166 7.93 -11.26 -3.24
N LEU A 167 6.63 -11.44 -3.49
CA LEU A 167 6.09 -12.66 -4.10
C LEU A 167 6.62 -12.91 -5.51
N LEU A 168 6.81 -11.82 -6.26
CA LEU A 168 7.31 -11.82 -7.63
C LEU A 168 8.83 -11.68 -7.73
N ASN A 169 9.55 -11.60 -6.59
CA ASN A 169 10.99 -11.34 -6.53
C ASN A 169 11.42 -10.09 -7.33
N ALA A 170 10.58 -9.06 -7.34
CA ALA A 170 10.83 -7.82 -8.07
C ALA A 170 11.74 -6.86 -7.28
N ASP A 171 12.63 -6.16 -7.97
CA ASP A 171 13.44 -5.10 -7.36
C ASP A 171 12.54 -3.98 -6.83
N LEU A 172 12.65 -3.69 -5.53
CA LEU A 172 11.76 -2.73 -4.89
C LEU A 172 11.92 -1.31 -5.43
N GLY A 173 13.14 -0.95 -5.84
CA GLY A 173 13.43 0.36 -6.42
C GLY A 173 12.72 0.55 -7.76
N SER A 174 12.75 -0.47 -8.61
CA SER A 174 12.03 -0.50 -9.88
C SER A 174 10.52 -0.43 -9.67
N VAL A 175 9.98 -1.22 -8.74
CA VAL A 175 8.55 -1.16 -8.36
C VAL A 175 8.17 0.23 -7.87
N LEU A 176 9.02 0.89 -7.08
CA LEU A 176 8.82 2.27 -6.62
C LEU A 176 8.79 3.27 -7.79
N MET A 177 9.75 3.18 -8.72
CA MET A 177 9.83 4.07 -9.88
C MET A 177 8.63 3.93 -10.81
N PHE A 178 8.30 2.71 -11.23
CA PHE A 178 7.13 2.45 -12.08
C PHE A 178 5.82 2.74 -11.35
N GLY A 179 5.76 2.41 -10.05
CA GLY A 179 4.65 2.71 -9.16
C GLY A 179 4.34 4.20 -9.12
N LEU A 180 5.34 5.06 -8.87
CA LEU A 180 5.18 6.52 -8.90
C LEU A 180 4.78 7.03 -10.29
N LEU A 181 5.40 6.49 -11.35
CA LEU A 181 5.12 6.87 -12.72
C LEU A 181 3.66 6.63 -13.11
N VAL A 182 3.06 5.54 -12.63
CA VAL A 182 1.65 5.20 -12.89
C VAL A 182 0.70 5.87 -11.90
N ALA A 183 1.07 5.93 -10.61
CA ALA A 183 0.21 6.45 -9.55
C ALA A 183 -0.09 7.94 -9.71
N ILE A 184 0.88 8.74 -10.14
CA ILE A 184 0.70 10.19 -10.32
C ILE A 184 -0.37 10.48 -11.40
N PRO A 185 -0.27 9.96 -12.64
CA PRO A 185 -1.32 10.10 -13.65
C PRO A 185 -2.68 9.60 -13.17
N VAL A 186 -2.75 8.43 -12.52
CA VAL A 186 -4.02 7.86 -12.04
C VAL A 186 -4.67 8.77 -10.99
N SER A 187 -3.88 9.31 -10.05
CA SER A 187 -4.33 10.29 -9.06
C SER A 187 -4.89 11.55 -9.72
N LEU A 188 -4.18 12.07 -10.73
CA LEU A 188 -4.58 13.29 -11.44
C LEU A 188 -5.84 13.08 -12.29
N VAL A 189 -5.98 11.93 -12.94
CA VAL A 189 -7.21 11.58 -13.68
C VAL A 189 -8.41 11.53 -12.73
N GLY A 190 -8.24 10.95 -11.54
CA GLY A 190 -9.27 10.95 -10.49
C GLY A 190 -9.64 12.36 -10.01
N TYR A 191 -8.65 13.23 -9.84
CA TYR A 191 -8.88 14.64 -9.56
C TYR A 191 -9.65 15.35 -10.69
N LEU A 192 -9.24 15.18 -11.95
CA LEU A 192 -9.92 15.78 -13.11
C LEU A 192 -11.37 15.28 -13.21
N TRP A 193 -11.60 14.00 -12.97
CA TRP A 193 -12.93 13.41 -12.91
C TRP A 193 -13.80 14.05 -11.83
N SER A 194 -13.24 14.32 -10.64
CA SER A 194 -13.97 15.00 -9.56
C SER A 194 -14.40 16.42 -9.94
N LEU A 195 -13.66 17.10 -10.81
CA LEU A 195 -14.02 18.43 -11.32
C LEU A 195 -15.03 18.38 -12.47
N TYR A 196 -14.99 17.32 -13.27
CA TYR A 196 -15.89 17.13 -14.40
C TYR A 196 -17.30 16.70 -13.94
N ARG A 197 -17.38 15.71 -13.05
CA ARG A 197 -18.64 15.18 -12.50
C ARG A 197 -19.02 15.87 -11.19
N ARG A 198 -18.99 17.21 -11.17
CA ARG A 198 -19.56 17.98 -10.05
C ARG A 198 -21.05 17.69 -10.00
N PRO A 199 -21.59 17.10 -8.92
CA PRO A 199 -23.03 16.97 -8.77
C PRO A 199 -23.64 18.36 -8.84
N VAL A 200 -24.60 18.55 -9.74
CA VAL A 200 -25.31 19.83 -9.93
C VAL A 200 -26.25 20.10 -8.75
N GLU A 201 -26.66 19.04 -8.04
CA GLU A 201 -27.52 19.07 -6.86
C GLU A 201 -26.81 18.40 -5.68
N ASP A 202 -26.10 19.21 -4.91
CA ASP A 202 -26.11 19.18 -3.44
C ASP A 202 -25.31 20.37 -2.92
N ALA A 203 -25.84 21.55 -3.24
CA ALA A 203 -25.64 22.73 -2.40
C ALA A 203 -26.58 22.68 -1.18
N GLN A 204 -27.02 21.49 -0.75
CA GLN A 204 -27.37 21.30 0.65
C GLN A 204 -26.06 21.42 1.41
N ILE A 205 -25.78 22.64 1.84
CA ILE A 205 -24.94 22.90 3.00
C ILE A 205 -25.48 21.96 4.06
N ILE A 206 -24.88 20.78 4.23
CA ILE A 206 -25.26 19.93 5.33
C ILE A 206 -24.82 20.74 6.56
N GLN A 207 -25.80 21.40 7.18
CA GLN A 207 -25.69 22.02 8.49
C GLN A 207 -25.49 20.87 9.47
N PHE A 208 -24.25 20.37 9.51
CA PHE A 208 -23.76 19.65 10.66
C PHE A 208 -23.25 20.71 11.64
N ASP A 209 -23.94 20.79 12.78
CA ASP A 209 -23.49 21.38 14.04
C ASP A 209 -22.29 20.58 14.59
N ALA A 210 -21.21 20.51 13.81
CA ALA A 210 -19.92 20.12 14.33
C ALA A 210 -19.29 21.39 14.86
N GLU A 211 -19.18 21.48 16.19
CA GLU A 211 -18.37 22.46 16.90
C GLU A 211 -17.05 22.67 16.14
N GLU A 212 -16.70 23.93 15.92
CA GLU A 212 -15.39 24.29 15.41
C GLU A 212 -14.35 23.73 16.39
N GLU A 213 -13.70 22.61 16.07
CA GLU A 213 -12.39 22.40 16.64
C GLU A 213 -11.50 23.50 16.08
N PRO A 214 -11.04 24.44 16.92
CA PRO A 214 -10.14 25.48 16.46
C PRO A 214 -8.93 24.78 15.88
N ILE A 215 -8.55 25.17 14.68
CA ILE A 215 -7.45 24.53 13.98
C ILE A 215 -6.13 24.95 14.64
N SER A 216 -5.82 24.30 15.76
CA SER A 216 -4.61 24.50 16.55
C SER A 216 -3.51 23.65 15.94
N PHE A 217 -2.90 24.19 14.88
CA PHE A 217 -1.81 23.55 14.17
C PHE A 217 -0.51 23.70 14.95
N GLN A 218 -0.26 22.79 15.89
CA GLN A 218 0.91 22.86 16.78
C GLN A 218 2.26 22.64 16.09
N ASN A 219 2.32 22.00 14.93
CA ASN A 219 3.60 21.69 14.27
C ASN A 219 3.69 22.34 12.88
N LYS A 220 4.15 23.59 12.80
CA LYS A 220 4.39 24.33 11.55
C LYS A 220 5.69 23.95 10.83
N SER A 221 6.40 22.90 11.27
CA SER A 221 7.71 22.58 10.70
C SER A 221 7.59 21.81 9.38
N SER A 222 8.34 22.20 8.34
CA SER A 222 8.43 21.45 7.08
C SER A 222 9.06 20.05 7.25
N PHE A 223 9.58 19.74 8.45
CA PHE A 223 10.10 18.42 8.80
C PHE A 223 9.05 17.30 8.76
N VAL A 224 7.75 17.62 8.67
CA VAL A 224 6.68 16.60 8.52
C VAL A 224 6.82 15.74 7.26
N PHE A 225 7.53 16.23 6.22
CA PHE A 225 7.77 15.47 4.99
C PHE A 225 8.98 14.52 5.07
N LEU A 226 9.92 14.75 5.99
CA LEU A 226 11.17 13.98 6.08
C LEU A 226 10.96 12.47 6.28
N PRO A 227 10.06 12.02 7.19
CA PRO A 227 9.83 10.59 7.40
C PRO A 227 9.35 9.83 6.16
N ILE A 228 8.81 10.55 5.16
CA ILE A 228 8.28 10.00 3.92
C ILE A 228 9.31 10.14 2.79
N LEU A 229 9.83 11.34 2.59
CA LEU A 229 10.70 11.64 1.46
C LEU A 229 12.09 10.99 1.60
N ILE A 230 12.65 10.94 2.81
CA ILE A 230 13.98 10.38 3.02
C ILE A 230 14.03 8.90 2.62
N PRO A 231 13.14 8.01 3.12
CA PRO A 231 13.15 6.61 2.68
C PRO A 231 12.99 6.46 1.16
N ILE A 232 12.08 7.20 0.54
CA ILE A 232 11.83 7.14 -0.92
C ILE A 232 13.08 7.53 -1.70
N ILE A 233 13.73 8.64 -1.32
CA ILE A 233 14.95 9.12 -1.99
C ILE A 233 16.09 8.11 -1.83
N LEU A 234 16.30 7.58 -0.63
CA LEU A 234 17.35 6.60 -0.38
C LEU A 234 17.15 5.31 -1.18
N ILE A 235 15.92 4.77 -1.22
CA ILE A 235 15.58 3.57 -2.00
C ILE A 235 15.75 3.83 -3.50
N ALA A 236 15.29 4.98 -3.99
CA ALA A 236 15.45 5.37 -5.39
C ALA A 236 16.94 5.52 -5.77
N LEU A 237 17.76 6.13 -4.91
CA LEU A 237 19.20 6.26 -5.13
C LEU A 237 19.89 4.90 -5.23
N LYS A 238 19.55 3.94 -4.37
CA LYS A 238 20.04 2.56 -4.50
C LYS A 238 19.65 1.93 -5.83
N SER A 239 18.39 2.09 -6.25
CA SER A 239 17.91 1.54 -7.53
C SER A 239 18.69 2.11 -8.72
N ILE A 240 18.96 3.42 -8.70
CA ILE A 240 19.79 4.08 -9.72
C ILE A 240 21.23 3.55 -9.65
N ALA A 241 21.80 3.38 -8.45
CA ALA A 241 23.15 2.88 -8.26
C ALA A 241 23.34 1.46 -8.80
N ASN A 242 22.34 0.60 -8.59
CA ASN A 242 22.36 -0.80 -9.00
C ASN A 242 21.87 -0.99 -10.44
N TYR A 243 21.58 0.08 -11.17
CA TYR A 243 21.19 0.00 -12.57
C TYR A 243 22.34 -0.61 -13.38
N PRO A 244 22.08 -1.47 -14.40
CA PRO A 244 23.12 -2.26 -15.09
C PRO A 244 24.29 -1.47 -15.71
N GLY A 245 24.16 -0.16 -15.85
CA GLY A 245 25.25 0.74 -16.27
C GLY A 245 26.19 1.20 -15.15
N PHE A 246 25.99 0.76 -13.90
CA PHE A 246 26.70 1.16 -12.69
C PHE A 246 27.06 2.67 -12.68
N PRO A 247 26.07 3.57 -12.71
CA PRO A 247 26.29 5.00 -12.90
C PRO A 247 27.16 5.65 -11.82
N PHE A 248 27.25 5.04 -10.63
CA PHE A 248 28.10 5.49 -9.52
C PHE A 248 29.38 4.65 -9.34
N GLY A 249 29.67 3.73 -10.26
CA GLY A 249 30.79 2.78 -10.18
C GLY A 249 30.63 1.74 -9.06
N GLU A 250 31.73 1.10 -8.67
CA GLU A 250 31.77 0.04 -7.63
C GLU A 250 32.57 0.44 -6.37
N GLY A 251 32.91 1.74 -6.26
CA GLY A 251 33.75 2.27 -5.18
C GLY A 251 33.04 2.35 -3.82
N GLY A 252 33.73 2.93 -2.82
CA GLY A 252 33.16 3.10 -1.47
C GLY A 252 31.86 3.92 -1.43
N PHE A 253 31.70 4.86 -2.37
CA PHE A 253 30.47 5.66 -2.51
C PHE A 253 29.26 4.82 -2.95
N TYR A 254 29.45 3.89 -3.90
CA TYR A 254 28.41 2.92 -4.29
C TYR A 254 27.98 2.06 -3.10
N LYS A 255 28.96 1.49 -2.37
CA LYS A 255 28.67 0.64 -1.19
C LYS A 255 27.90 1.40 -0.11
N LEU A 256 28.21 2.68 0.09
CA LEU A 256 27.47 3.53 1.02
C LEU A 256 26.02 3.71 0.55
N ILE A 257 25.80 4.08 -0.72
CA ILE A 257 24.45 4.27 -1.30
C ILE A 257 23.64 2.97 -1.24
N ASP A 258 24.25 1.84 -1.61
CA ASP A 258 23.61 0.53 -1.59
C ASP A 258 23.16 0.14 -0.17
N PHE A 259 24.00 0.43 0.84
CA PHE A 259 23.68 0.15 2.24
C PHE A 259 22.57 1.09 2.79
N ILE A 260 22.73 2.41 2.67
CA ILE A 260 21.76 3.37 3.21
C ILE A 260 20.42 3.35 2.46
N GLY A 261 20.46 3.01 1.17
CA GLY A 261 19.30 2.84 0.32
C GLY A 261 18.65 1.46 0.44
N HIS A 262 19.23 0.55 1.23
CA HIS A 262 18.57 -0.71 1.55
C HIS A 262 17.22 -0.40 2.23
N PRO A 263 16.09 -0.99 1.77
CA PRO A 263 14.75 -0.60 2.23
C PRO A 263 14.58 -0.64 3.76
N ILE A 264 15.16 -1.63 4.42
CA ILE A 264 15.17 -1.76 5.89
C ILE A 264 15.85 -0.54 6.55
N ILE A 265 17.03 -0.14 6.07
CA ILE A 265 17.81 0.99 6.63
C ILE A 265 17.13 2.31 6.30
N ALA A 266 16.67 2.47 5.06
CA ALA A 266 15.99 3.67 4.59
C ALA A 266 14.70 3.95 5.39
N LEU A 267 13.86 2.93 5.61
CA LEU A 267 12.64 3.09 6.41
C LEU A 267 12.94 3.26 7.89
N PHE A 268 13.97 2.59 8.42
CA PHE A 268 14.39 2.83 9.80
C PHE A 268 14.81 4.29 10.01
N ALA A 269 15.51 4.90 9.06
CA ALA A 269 15.79 6.35 9.10
C ALA A 269 14.49 7.18 9.09
N GLY A 270 13.49 6.77 8.31
CA GLY A 270 12.15 7.36 8.34
C GLY A 270 11.48 7.28 9.71
N VAL A 271 11.59 6.14 10.40
CA VAL A 271 11.09 5.94 11.78
C VAL A 271 11.78 6.91 12.75
N ILE A 272 13.11 7.06 12.67
CA ILE A 272 13.85 8.02 13.50
C ILE A 272 13.33 9.44 13.28
N MET A 273 13.14 9.84 12.02
CA MET A 273 12.59 11.16 11.68
C MET A 273 11.16 11.33 12.23
N ALA A 274 10.33 10.28 12.16
CA ALA A 274 8.97 10.31 12.70
C ALA A 274 8.96 10.49 14.22
N TYR A 275 9.83 9.81 14.97
CA TYR A 275 10.02 10.06 16.41
C TYR A 275 10.53 11.47 16.70
N GLY A 276 11.38 12.04 15.83
CA GLY A 276 11.79 13.43 15.92
C GLY A 276 10.62 14.41 15.94
N LEU A 277 9.52 14.09 15.25
CA LEU A 277 8.29 14.90 15.26
C LEU A 277 7.52 14.81 16.58
N THR A 278 7.65 13.70 17.33
CA THR A 278 6.97 13.53 18.62
C THR A 278 7.67 14.27 19.76
N LEU A 279 8.92 14.68 19.60
CA LEU A 279 9.70 15.39 20.63
C LEU A 279 9.04 16.69 21.12
N LYS A 280 8.26 17.35 20.27
CA LYS A 280 7.60 18.62 20.56
C LYS A 280 6.21 18.47 21.19
N LEU A 281 5.72 17.24 21.38
CA LEU A 281 4.39 16.99 21.93
C LEU A 281 4.45 16.87 23.47
N PRO A 282 3.59 17.61 24.20
CA PRO A 282 3.57 17.58 25.66
C PRO A 282 3.05 16.23 26.22
N GLU A 283 2.07 15.62 25.56
CA GLU A 283 1.54 14.29 25.90
C GLU A 283 1.84 13.29 24.77
N LYS A 284 3.03 12.68 24.80
CA LYS A 284 3.42 11.62 23.86
C LYS A 284 3.45 10.27 24.55
N ASP A 285 2.74 9.31 24.00
CA ASP A 285 2.81 7.91 24.41
C ASP A 285 3.45 7.08 23.29
N ASN A 286 4.73 7.33 23.06
CA ASN A 286 5.50 6.68 22.00
C ASN A 286 5.45 5.16 22.13
N MET A 287 5.42 4.60 23.35
CA MET A 287 5.35 3.16 23.57
C MET A 287 4.01 2.61 23.08
N LYS A 288 2.89 3.22 23.49
CA LYS A 288 1.56 2.80 23.03
C LYS A 288 1.38 2.98 21.52
N TRP A 289 1.82 4.10 20.95
CA TRP A 289 1.72 4.34 19.51
C TRP A 289 2.52 3.30 18.71
N THR A 290 3.70 2.93 19.20
CA THR A 290 4.51 1.86 18.59
C THR A 290 3.82 0.51 18.74
N SER A 291 3.21 0.22 19.90
CA SER A 291 2.43 -1.01 20.11
C SER A 291 1.22 -1.10 19.18
N ASP A 292 0.48 -0.01 18.99
CA ASP A 292 -0.64 0.07 18.06
C ASP A 292 -0.16 -0.17 16.61
N ALA A 293 0.96 0.44 16.22
CA ALA A 293 1.59 0.18 14.92
C ALA A 293 1.99 -1.28 14.74
N LEU A 294 2.55 -1.92 15.77
CA LEU A 294 2.93 -3.34 15.71
C LEU A 294 1.72 -4.27 15.59
N LYS A 295 0.58 -3.95 16.22
CA LYS A 295 -0.66 -4.72 16.06
C LYS A 295 -1.17 -4.66 14.62
N GLU A 296 -1.16 -3.47 14.03
CA GLU A 296 -1.57 -3.28 12.64
C GLU A 296 -0.62 -3.97 11.66
N ALA A 297 0.69 -3.82 11.88
CA ALA A 297 1.71 -4.54 11.11
C ALA A 297 1.54 -6.07 11.21
N GLY A 298 1.18 -6.60 12.38
CA GLY A 298 0.99 -8.02 12.61
C GLY A 298 -0.08 -8.65 11.71
N ILE A 299 -1.23 -7.99 11.55
CA ILE A 299 -2.31 -8.46 10.66
C ILE A 299 -1.81 -8.54 9.22
N ILE A 300 -1.07 -7.53 8.78
CA ILE A 300 -0.57 -7.40 7.42
C ILE A 300 0.51 -8.44 7.12
N ILE A 301 1.44 -8.63 8.06
CA ILE A 301 2.49 -9.65 8.02
C ILE A 301 1.87 -11.04 7.88
N LEU A 302 0.84 -11.35 8.68
CA LEU A 302 0.16 -12.64 8.63
C LEU A 302 -0.51 -12.88 7.27
N ILE A 303 -1.29 -11.91 6.78
CA ILE A 303 -1.96 -12.02 5.46
C ILE A 303 -0.93 -12.18 4.34
N THR A 304 0.14 -11.39 4.39
CA THR A 304 1.19 -11.40 3.37
C THR A 304 1.96 -12.72 3.38
N GLY A 305 2.35 -13.20 4.55
CA GLY A 305 2.98 -14.51 4.71
C GLY A 305 2.07 -15.65 4.24
N ALA A 306 0.76 -15.61 4.52
CA ALA A 306 -0.19 -16.58 4.01
C ALA A 306 -0.33 -16.55 2.48
N GLY A 307 -0.25 -15.36 1.87
CA GLY A 307 -0.14 -15.22 0.42
C GLY A 307 1.16 -15.81 -0.14
N GLY A 308 2.28 -15.63 0.58
CA GLY A 308 3.57 -16.27 0.31
C GLY A 308 3.51 -17.78 0.31
N ALA A 309 2.99 -18.35 1.39
CA ALA A 309 2.70 -19.77 1.51
C ALA A 309 1.84 -20.29 0.34
N PHE A 310 0.74 -19.60 0.02
CA PHE A 310 -0.14 -19.98 -1.08
C PHE A 310 0.58 -19.92 -2.44
N GLY A 311 1.31 -18.84 -2.70
CA GLY A 311 2.11 -18.69 -3.92
C GLY A 311 3.21 -19.74 -4.06
N ALA A 312 3.86 -20.13 -2.95
CA ALA A 312 4.85 -21.21 -2.95
C ALA A 312 4.22 -22.57 -3.30
N ILE A 313 3.04 -22.86 -2.76
CA ILE A 313 2.28 -24.07 -3.15
C ILE A 313 1.98 -24.05 -4.65
N LEU A 314 1.52 -22.92 -5.19
CA LEU A 314 1.27 -22.79 -6.63
C LEU A 314 2.54 -22.96 -7.46
N LYS A 315 3.68 -22.41 -7.03
CA LYS A 315 4.98 -22.58 -7.70
C LYS A 315 5.48 -24.02 -7.70
N ALA A 316 5.18 -24.77 -6.64
CA ALA A 316 5.53 -26.19 -6.55
C ALA A 316 4.65 -27.07 -7.46
N LEU A 317 3.55 -26.55 -7.99
CA LEU A 317 2.79 -27.22 -9.03
C LEU A 317 3.55 -27.07 -10.35
N ASP A 318 3.66 -28.14 -11.12
CA ASP A 318 4.24 -28.13 -12.47
C ASP A 318 3.25 -27.49 -13.47
N LEU A 319 2.96 -26.21 -13.24
CA LEU A 319 2.03 -25.39 -14.02
C LEU A 319 2.66 -24.87 -15.31
N ALA A 320 3.97 -25.03 -15.49
CA ALA A 320 4.71 -24.52 -16.65
C ALA A 320 4.11 -24.99 -17.99
N ASP A 321 3.71 -26.26 -18.08
CA ASP A 321 3.08 -26.83 -19.27
C ASP A 321 1.58 -26.49 -19.41
N LEU A 322 0.91 -26.15 -18.30
CA LEU A 322 -0.54 -26.01 -18.21
C LEU A 322 -1.00 -24.56 -18.35
N LEU A 323 -0.18 -23.63 -17.87
CA LEU A 323 -0.32 -22.21 -18.16
C LEU A 323 0.20 -21.87 -19.54
N ASN A 324 1.10 -22.69 -20.11
CA ASN A 324 1.71 -22.53 -21.44
C ASN A 324 1.52 -21.09 -21.93
N PHE A 325 2.12 -20.15 -21.17
CA PHE A 325 2.26 -18.76 -21.58
C PHE A 325 3.26 -18.70 -22.74
N SER A 326 3.38 -19.76 -23.54
CA SER A 326 3.73 -19.70 -24.95
C SER A 326 2.67 -18.86 -25.65
N SER A 327 2.79 -17.56 -25.48
CA SER A 327 2.77 -16.69 -26.63
C SER A 327 3.68 -15.53 -26.34
N ASP A 328 4.27 -15.05 -27.41
CA ASP A 328 4.79 -13.71 -27.67
C ASP A 328 3.97 -12.51 -27.08
N ASN A 329 3.04 -12.68 -26.15
CA ASN A 329 2.14 -11.65 -25.61
C ASN A 329 1.98 -11.71 -24.07
N GLY A 330 2.93 -11.13 -23.32
CA GLY A 330 2.83 -10.92 -21.86
C GLY A 330 1.60 -10.14 -21.38
N LEU A 331 0.81 -9.57 -22.30
CA LEU A 331 -0.47 -8.92 -22.04
C LEU A 331 -1.52 -9.84 -21.38
N VAL A 332 -1.56 -11.12 -21.76
CA VAL A 332 -2.59 -12.06 -21.24
C VAL A 332 -2.39 -12.31 -19.74
N GLY A 333 -1.14 -12.49 -19.30
CA GLY A 333 -0.82 -12.66 -17.88
C GLY A 333 -1.19 -11.44 -17.03
N ILE A 334 -0.90 -10.23 -17.55
CA ILE A 334 -1.28 -8.97 -16.88
C ILE A 334 -2.81 -8.85 -16.76
N LEU A 335 -3.57 -9.19 -17.80
CA LEU A 335 -5.03 -9.14 -17.77
C LEU A 335 -5.64 -10.15 -16.78
N ILE A 336 -5.07 -11.34 -16.68
CA ILE A 336 -5.51 -12.35 -15.69
C ILE A 336 -5.29 -11.82 -14.28
N ALA A 337 -4.08 -11.33 -14.00
CA ALA A 337 -3.74 -10.75 -12.70
C ALA A 337 -4.66 -9.59 -12.32
N TRP A 338 -4.89 -8.68 -13.26
CA TRP A 338 -5.80 -7.56 -13.10
C TRP A 338 -7.23 -8.03 -12.81
N THR A 339 -7.72 -9.05 -13.53
CA THR A 339 -9.08 -9.58 -13.36
C THR A 339 -9.25 -10.23 -11.99
N ILE A 340 -8.27 -11.04 -11.56
CA ILE A 340 -8.28 -11.65 -10.23
C ILE A 340 -8.27 -10.57 -9.14
N ALA A 341 -7.36 -9.59 -9.25
CA ALA A 341 -7.28 -8.48 -8.31
C ALA A 341 -8.59 -7.67 -8.28
N ALA A 342 -9.21 -7.39 -9.43
CA ALA A 342 -10.46 -6.66 -9.53
C ALA A 342 -11.64 -7.41 -8.88
N ILE A 343 -11.77 -8.72 -9.14
CA ILE A 343 -12.81 -9.56 -8.51
C ILE A 343 -12.62 -9.59 -7.00
N LEU A 344 -11.41 -9.87 -6.52
CA LEU A 344 -11.10 -9.97 -5.10
C LEU A 344 -11.31 -8.62 -4.39
N LYS A 345 -10.84 -7.53 -4.98
CA LYS A 345 -11.02 -6.18 -4.42
C LYS A 345 -12.50 -5.80 -4.36
N THR A 346 -13.28 -6.13 -5.39
CA THR A 346 -14.72 -5.85 -5.42
C THR A 346 -15.48 -6.69 -4.39
N ALA A 347 -15.12 -7.96 -4.24
CA ALA A 347 -15.78 -8.88 -3.31
C ALA A 347 -15.42 -8.63 -1.84
N GLN A 348 -14.16 -8.30 -1.56
CA GLN A 348 -13.62 -8.25 -0.18
C GLN A 348 -13.30 -6.83 0.32
N GLY A 349 -13.25 -5.84 -0.56
CA GLY A 349 -12.96 -4.45 -0.22
C GLY A 349 -11.50 -4.15 0.17
N SER A 350 -10.67 -5.13 0.55
CA SER A 350 -9.26 -4.92 0.92
C SER A 350 -8.33 -4.85 -0.29
N SER A 351 -7.56 -3.76 -0.43
CA SER A 351 -6.53 -3.64 -1.48
C SER A 351 -5.38 -4.61 -1.25
N THR A 352 -4.86 -4.66 -0.01
CA THR A 352 -3.71 -5.49 0.33
C THR A 352 -3.97 -6.97 0.05
N VAL A 353 -5.14 -7.48 0.46
CA VAL A 353 -5.49 -8.90 0.22
C VAL A 353 -5.60 -9.20 -1.27
N ALA A 354 -6.24 -8.32 -2.05
CA ALA A 354 -6.39 -8.49 -3.49
C ALA A 354 -5.03 -8.51 -4.21
N ILE A 355 -4.13 -7.59 -3.86
CA ILE A 355 -2.77 -7.52 -4.40
C ILE A 355 -1.98 -8.79 -4.05
N VAL A 356 -1.90 -9.13 -2.76
CA VAL A 356 -1.17 -10.31 -2.26
C VAL A 356 -1.63 -11.59 -2.98
N THR A 357 -2.95 -11.77 -3.07
CA THR A 357 -3.53 -12.96 -3.68
C THR A 357 -3.26 -13.01 -5.19
N ALA A 358 -3.49 -11.90 -5.91
CA ALA A 358 -3.24 -11.83 -7.35
C ALA A 358 -1.75 -12.03 -7.68
N SER A 359 -0.85 -11.44 -6.91
CA SER A 359 0.60 -11.63 -7.06
C SER A 359 1.01 -13.09 -6.79
N ALA A 360 0.40 -13.76 -5.81
CA ALA A 360 0.66 -15.18 -5.57
C ALA A 360 0.26 -16.06 -6.76
N PHE A 361 -0.79 -15.71 -7.52
CA PHE A 361 -1.19 -16.39 -8.75
C PHE A 361 -0.27 -16.10 -9.95
N MET A 362 0.34 -14.92 -9.98
CA MET A 362 1.32 -14.54 -11.02
C MET A 362 2.73 -15.06 -10.77
N ALA A 363 3.00 -15.55 -9.56
CA ALA A 363 4.35 -15.84 -9.12
C ALA A 363 4.97 -17.09 -9.78
N PRO A 364 4.23 -18.20 -10.03
CA PRO A 364 4.65 -19.25 -10.96
C PRO A 364 4.63 -18.74 -12.40
#